data_AF-A0A0Q9KC53-F1
#
_entry.id   AF-A0A0Q9KC53-F1
#
_cell.length_a   1.000
_cell.length_b   1.000
_cell.length_c   1.000
_cell.angle_alpha   90.00
_cell.angle_beta   90.00
_cell.angle_gamma   90.00
#
_symmetry.space_group_name_H-M   'P 1'
#
loop_
_entity.id
_entity.type
_entity.pdbx_description
1 polymer ?
#
loop_
_entity_poly.entity_id
_entity_poly.type
_entity_poly.pdbx_seq_one_letter_code
_entity_poly.pdbx_strand_id
1 'polypeptide(L)'
;MKAVTWQSPETLEVLDVPDPRIEEPTDAIVRVTSTAICGSDLHLYGVLAPYLQSGDVLGHEAMGIVEEVGSETGDLAVGDRVVVPFNIACGHCWMCSRGLQSQCETTQVREQAKGAALFGYSSLYGSVPGGQAEYLRVPQAQYGPVVVPETGSDERYLYLSDVLPTAWQAARYADVGEDDAVVVMGLGPIGQMTARSALQQGAERVIGVDLVDERLVMAAAHGMETVDVRTVDDLPSTIAEMTDGRGADRVIDAVGMEAHGNPVAERVIGATSRMPKPLARKAIETFGIDRLKVLHQCFDVVRRGGTVSLSGVYGGMADPMPLMKMFDKQVTVRMGQANVRRWTDELLEMVSREEDVFDVEGLATHRVPLADAPEAYRTFRDKADGCIKVVLTP
;
A
#
# COMPACT_ATOMS: atom_id res chain seq x y z
N MET A 1 26.58 -1.29 3.02
CA MET A 1 25.51 -0.42 3.55
C MET A 1 24.66 -1.19 4.54
N LYS A 2 24.01 -0.51 5.47
CA LYS A 2 22.99 -1.06 6.36
C LYS A 2 21.64 -1.17 5.65
N ALA A 3 20.92 -2.25 5.91
CA ALA A 3 19.59 -2.49 5.38
C ALA A 3 18.73 -3.34 6.32
N VAL A 4 17.42 -3.12 6.31
CA VAL A 4 16.43 -3.98 6.98
C VAL A 4 16.29 -5.26 6.16
N THR A 5 16.65 -6.38 6.77
CA THR A 5 16.67 -7.68 6.12
C THR A 5 15.74 -8.66 6.81
N TRP A 6 15.00 -9.41 6.01
CA TRP A 6 14.17 -10.50 6.51
C TRP A 6 15.02 -11.71 6.85
N GLN A 7 14.85 -12.30 8.04
CA GLN A 7 15.61 -13.48 8.47
C GLN A 7 14.75 -14.74 8.54
N SER A 8 13.61 -14.61 9.19
CA SER A 8 12.63 -15.68 9.34
C SER A 8 11.25 -15.06 9.63
N PRO A 9 10.15 -15.84 9.65
CA PRO A 9 8.84 -15.30 10.00
C PRO A 9 8.90 -14.49 11.30
N GLU A 10 8.39 -13.27 11.25
CA GLU A 10 8.41 -12.31 12.35
C GLU A 10 9.81 -11.97 12.92
N THR A 11 10.86 -12.10 12.11
CA THR A 11 12.24 -11.76 12.50
C THR A 11 12.91 -10.93 11.41
N LEU A 12 13.16 -9.66 11.72
CA LEU A 12 13.95 -8.74 10.90
C LEU A 12 15.22 -8.35 11.65
N GLU A 13 16.29 -8.10 10.89
CA GLU A 13 17.55 -7.58 11.41
C GLU A 13 18.08 -6.47 10.50
N VAL A 14 18.76 -5.49 11.09
CA VAL A 14 19.50 -4.48 10.35
C VAL A 14 20.92 -4.98 10.15
N LEU A 15 21.26 -5.39 8.93
CA LEU A 15 22.54 -6.01 8.61
C LEU A 15 23.34 -5.16 7.63
N ASP A 16 24.66 -5.33 7.65
CA ASP A 16 25.54 -4.86 6.58
C ASP A 16 25.38 -5.77 5.35
N VAL A 17 24.93 -5.18 4.24
CA VAL A 17 24.81 -5.80 2.93
C VAL A 17 25.74 -5.10 1.93
N PRO A 18 26.11 -5.75 0.80
CA PRO A 18 26.91 -5.09 -0.24
C PRO A 18 26.23 -3.81 -0.75
N ASP A 19 27.05 -2.79 -1.01
CA ASP A 19 26.54 -1.57 -1.63
C ASP A 19 25.97 -1.88 -3.02
N PRO A 20 24.84 -1.25 -3.41
CA PRO A 20 24.28 -1.44 -4.73
C PRO A 20 25.20 -0.82 -5.78
N ARG A 21 25.13 -1.36 -6.98
CA ARG A 21 25.86 -0.86 -8.16
C ARG A 21 24.92 -0.79 -9.34
N ILE A 22 25.26 0.03 -10.33
CA ILE A 22 24.62 0.00 -11.64
C ILE A 22 24.85 -1.39 -12.25
N GLU A 23 23.77 -2.11 -12.55
CA GLU A 23 23.84 -3.41 -13.26
C GLU A 23 23.38 -3.26 -14.71
N GLU A 24 22.40 -2.39 -14.96
CA GLU A 24 21.90 -2.07 -16.30
C GLU A 24 22.05 -0.57 -16.60
N PRO A 25 22.19 -0.18 -17.88
CA PRO A 25 22.27 1.24 -18.30
C PRO A 25 21.10 2.11 -17.81
N THR A 26 19.95 1.51 -17.55
CA THR A 26 18.75 2.18 -17.04
C THR A 26 18.69 2.28 -15.51
N ASP A 27 19.67 1.77 -14.78
CA ASP A 27 19.67 1.83 -13.32
C ASP A 27 20.11 3.21 -12.80
N ALA A 28 19.69 3.55 -11.59
CA ALA A 28 20.27 4.62 -10.79
C ALA A 28 20.54 4.13 -9.35
N ILE A 29 21.48 4.76 -8.66
CA ILE A 29 21.69 4.58 -7.23
C ILE A 29 21.19 5.82 -6.50
N VAL A 30 20.31 5.60 -5.53
CA VAL A 30 19.75 6.65 -4.66
C VAL A 30 20.26 6.43 -3.25
N ARG A 31 20.90 7.44 -2.66
CA ARG A 31 21.12 7.48 -1.20
C ARG A 31 19.82 7.84 -0.53
N VAL A 32 19.26 6.91 0.21
CA VAL A 32 17.95 7.05 0.84
C VAL A 32 18.07 8.07 1.97
N THR A 33 17.17 9.06 1.98
CA THR A 33 17.09 10.06 3.04
C THR A 33 15.95 9.78 4.00
N SER A 34 14.85 9.21 3.48
CA SER A 34 13.71 8.72 4.25
C SER A 34 13.07 7.52 3.57
N THR A 35 12.57 6.59 4.39
CA THR A 35 11.86 5.41 3.92
C THR A 35 10.78 5.02 4.92
N ALA A 36 9.67 4.41 4.49
CA ALA A 36 8.56 4.09 5.39
C ALA A 36 8.30 2.59 5.53
N ILE A 37 7.58 2.24 6.59
CA ILE A 37 7.00 0.90 6.76
C ILE A 37 5.56 0.94 6.22
N CYS A 38 5.24 0.04 5.30
CA CYS A 38 3.90 -0.13 4.75
C CYS A 38 3.14 -1.26 5.47
N GLY A 39 1.82 -1.21 5.44
CA GLY A 39 0.98 -2.32 5.89
C GLY A 39 1.26 -3.61 5.10
N SER A 40 1.59 -3.49 3.82
CA SER A 40 1.95 -4.64 2.97
C SER A 40 3.28 -5.29 3.38
N ASP A 41 4.19 -4.57 4.05
CA ASP A 41 5.41 -5.17 4.60
C ASP A 41 5.08 -6.14 5.77
N LEU A 42 3.96 -5.95 6.47
CA LEU A 42 3.50 -6.89 7.49
C LEU A 42 3.04 -8.22 6.88
N HIS A 43 2.54 -8.21 5.65
CA HIS A 43 2.27 -9.44 4.92
C HIS A 43 3.58 -10.22 4.67
N LEU A 44 4.68 -9.54 4.36
CA LEU A 44 6.01 -10.14 4.21
C LEU A 44 6.54 -10.68 5.55
N TYR A 45 6.30 -9.93 6.63
CA TYR A 45 6.66 -10.31 8.00
C TYR A 45 5.99 -11.62 8.45
N GLY A 46 4.76 -11.90 7.98
CA GLY A 46 3.99 -13.09 8.33
C GLY A 46 3.52 -13.94 7.14
N VAL A 47 2.37 -13.58 6.54
CA VAL A 47 1.59 -14.42 5.61
C VAL A 47 2.39 -14.86 4.37
N LEU A 48 3.19 -13.96 3.80
CA LEU A 48 3.98 -14.17 2.59
C LEU A 48 5.40 -14.67 2.86
N ALA A 49 5.75 -15.01 4.11
CA ALA A 49 7.04 -15.59 4.48
C ALA A 49 7.49 -16.79 3.61
N PRO A 50 6.62 -17.68 3.10
CA PRO A 50 7.04 -18.76 2.19
C PRO A 50 7.65 -18.27 0.86
N TYR A 51 7.45 -17.00 0.51
CA TYR A 51 7.94 -16.35 -0.70
C TYR A 51 9.17 -15.45 -0.47
N LEU A 52 9.72 -15.44 0.75
CA LEU A 52 10.94 -14.71 1.11
C LEU A 52 12.13 -15.64 1.32
N GLN A 53 13.33 -15.09 1.26
CA GLN A 53 14.60 -15.71 1.61
C GLN A 53 15.29 -14.91 2.72
N SER A 54 16.04 -15.61 3.58
CA SER A 54 16.86 -14.93 4.60
C SER A 54 17.87 -14.03 3.88
N GLY A 55 17.93 -12.76 4.29
CA GLY A 55 18.72 -11.72 3.67
C GLY A 55 17.97 -10.83 2.67
N ASP A 56 16.71 -11.12 2.33
CA ASP A 56 15.91 -10.24 1.47
C ASP A 56 15.77 -8.85 2.11
N VAL A 57 16.14 -7.80 1.37
CA VAL A 57 16.04 -6.40 1.81
C VAL A 57 14.64 -5.89 1.58
N LEU A 58 13.99 -5.36 2.62
CA LEU A 58 12.59 -4.93 2.58
C LEU A 58 12.40 -3.45 2.23
N GLY A 59 11.14 -3.06 2.03
CA GLY A 59 10.71 -1.68 1.93
C GLY A 59 10.55 -1.17 0.51
N HIS A 60 9.46 -0.47 0.27
CA HIS A 60 9.08 0.00 -1.08
C HIS A 60 8.53 1.43 -1.08
N GLU A 61 8.75 2.14 0.02
CA GLU A 61 8.38 3.53 0.20
C GLU A 61 9.62 4.34 0.49
N ALA A 62 10.38 4.72 -0.54
CA ALA A 62 11.67 5.37 -0.35
C ALA A 62 11.78 6.67 -1.16
N MET A 63 12.54 7.60 -0.59
CA MET A 63 13.02 8.78 -1.29
C MET A 63 14.46 9.09 -0.89
N GLY A 64 15.13 9.89 -1.70
CA GLY A 64 16.54 10.17 -1.48
C GLY A 64 17.15 11.11 -2.49
N ILE A 65 18.48 11.10 -2.52
CA ILE A 65 19.29 11.86 -3.47
C ILE A 65 19.95 10.88 -4.43
N VAL A 66 19.90 11.17 -5.72
CA VAL A 66 20.60 10.39 -6.75
C VAL A 66 22.10 10.55 -6.58
N GLU A 67 22.82 9.45 -6.38
CA GLU A 67 24.28 9.40 -6.22
C GLU A 67 24.99 8.94 -7.50
N GLU A 68 24.36 8.04 -8.27
CA GLU A 68 24.92 7.50 -9.51
C GLU A 68 23.79 7.22 -10.52
N VAL A 69 24.07 7.42 -11.81
CA VAL A 69 23.14 7.11 -12.90
C VAL A 69 23.81 6.27 -13.97
N GLY A 70 23.06 5.30 -14.50
CA GLY A 70 23.43 4.58 -15.71
C GLY A 70 23.31 5.45 -16.97
N SER A 71 23.86 4.96 -18.09
CA SER A 71 23.97 5.72 -19.34
C SER A 71 22.65 5.95 -20.08
N GLU A 72 21.55 5.31 -19.67
CA GLU A 72 20.23 5.36 -20.31
C GLU A 72 19.11 5.79 -19.34
N THR A 73 19.43 6.64 -18.36
CA THR A 73 18.50 7.13 -17.32
C THR A 73 17.70 8.39 -17.70
N GLY A 74 17.79 8.82 -18.97
CA GLY A 74 17.07 10.00 -19.45
C GLY A 74 17.61 11.30 -18.85
N ASP A 75 16.72 12.12 -18.30
CA ASP A 75 17.05 13.44 -17.73
C ASP A 75 17.44 13.40 -16.24
N LEU A 76 17.44 12.22 -15.63
CA LEU A 76 17.81 12.05 -14.22
C LEU A 76 19.29 12.37 -13.99
N ALA A 77 19.59 13.21 -13.00
CA ALA A 77 20.95 13.65 -12.70
C ALA A 77 21.39 13.34 -11.27
N VAL A 78 22.70 13.17 -11.09
CA VAL A 78 23.32 13.10 -9.75
C VAL A 78 23.03 14.40 -9.00
N GLY A 79 22.57 14.27 -7.75
CA GLY A 79 22.13 15.39 -6.92
C GLY A 79 20.62 15.63 -6.93
N ASP A 80 19.88 15.06 -7.88
CA ASP A 80 18.43 15.18 -7.90
C ASP A 80 17.83 14.56 -6.64
N ARG A 81 16.89 15.27 -6.03
CA ARG A 81 16.05 14.73 -4.96
C ARG A 81 14.86 14.01 -5.58
N VAL A 82 14.70 12.73 -5.26
CA VAL A 82 13.69 11.88 -5.88
C VAL A 82 12.88 11.09 -4.88
N VAL A 83 11.59 10.94 -5.15
CA VAL A 83 10.74 9.90 -4.56
C VAL A 83 10.64 8.73 -5.53
N VAL A 84 10.67 7.50 -5.02
CA VAL A 84 10.72 6.28 -5.82
C VAL A 84 9.39 5.54 -5.72
N PRO A 85 8.55 5.55 -6.76
CA PRO A 85 7.36 4.70 -6.86
C PRO A 85 7.66 3.22 -6.62
N PHE A 86 6.80 2.54 -5.88
CA PHE A 86 7.03 1.13 -5.52
C PHE A 86 6.97 0.16 -6.72
N ASN A 87 6.26 0.54 -7.80
CA ASN A 87 6.23 -0.24 -9.04
C ASN A 87 7.50 0.00 -9.87
N ILE A 88 8.20 -1.07 -10.25
CA ILE A 88 9.29 -0.98 -11.22
C ILE A 88 8.69 -1.05 -12.62
N ALA A 89 8.68 0.05 -13.37
CA ALA A 89 8.01 0.14 -14.66
C ALA A 89 8.87 0.83 -15.71
N CYS A 90 8.77 0.38 -16.97
CA CYS A 90 9.60 0.88 -18.08
C CYS A 90 9.08 2.17 -18.74
N GLY A 91 7.83 2.55 -18.51
CA GLY A 91 7.22 3.74 -19.10
C GLY A 91 6.77 3.62 -20.56
N HIS A 92 7.26 2.64 -21.32
CA HIS A 92 7.04 2.59 -22.78
C HIS A 92 6.31 1.34 -23.32
N CYS A 93 6.12 0.29 -22.51
CA CYS A 93 5.39 -0.90 -22.97
C CYS A 93 3.89 -0.64 -23.20
N TRP A 94 3.17 -1.61 -23.74
CA TRP A 94 1.75 -1.46 -24.07
C TRP A 94 0.91 -1.11 -22.83
N MET A 95 1.24 -1.70 -21.69
CA MET A 95 0.59 -1.44 -20.40
C MET A 95 0.96 -0.06 -19.83
N CYS A 96 2.25 0.28 -19.81
CA CYS A 96 2.72 1.57 -19.27
C CYS A 96 2.16 2.76 -20.05
N SER A 97 2.10 2.68 -21.38
CA SER A 97 1.50 3.73 -22.24
C SER A 97 0.00 3.96 -21.99
N ARG A 98 -0.67 3.07 -21.24
CA ARG A 98 -2.08 3.18 -20.84
C ARG A 98 -2.27 3.54 -19.37
N GLY A 99 -1.18 3.86 -18.67
CA GLY A 99 -1.20 4.12 -17.23
C GLY A 99 -1.51 2.87 -16.41
N LEU A 100 -1.02 1.71 -16.86
CA LEU A 100 -1.11 0.43 -16.15
C LEU A 100 0.30 -0.05 -15.72
N GLN A 101 1.02 0.79 -14.98
CA GLN A 101 2.40 0.54 -14.57
C GLN A 101 2.54 -0.70 -13.68
N SER A 102 1.54 -1.01 -12.85
CA SER A 102 1.51 -2.26 -12.06
C SER A 102 1.47 -3.52 -12.94
N GLN A 103 1.15 -3.38 -14.23
CA GLN A 103 1.10 -4.46 -15.22
C GLN A 103 2.22 -4.32 -16.27
N CYS A 104 3.30 -3.59 -15.97
CA CYS A 104 4.41 -3.39 -16.90
C CYS A 104 4.91 -4.72 -17.51
N GLU A 105 4.92 -4.81 -18.84
CA GLU A 105 5.32 -6.04 -19.55
C GLU A 105 6.83 -6.29 -19.49
N THR A 106 7.64 -5.24 -19.37
CA THR A 106 9.10 -5.33 -19.30
C THR A 106 9.55 -5.96 -17.99
N THR A 107 8.97 -5.55 -16.87
CA THR A 107 9.34 -5.98 -15.52
C THR A 107 8.37 -7.04 -14.97
N GLN A 108 7.46 -7.55 -15.80
CA GLN A 108 6.48 -8.55 -15.41
C GLN A 108 7.15 -9.84 -14.90
N VAL A 109 6.71 -10.30 -13.74
CA VAL A 109 7.19 -11.55 -13.12
C VAL A 109 6.40 -12.74 -13.65
N ARG A 110 6.70 -13.14 -14.88
CA ARG A 110 5.94 -14.13 -15.67
C ARG A 110 5.96 -15.52 -15.06
N GLU A 111 7.08 -15.91 -14.47
CA GLU A 111 7.27 -17.20 -13.80
C GLU A 111 6.37 -17.38 -12.57
N GLN A 112 5.84 -16.28 -12.03
CA GLN A 112 4.86 -16.27 -10.93
C GLN A 112 3.44 -15.89 -11.40
N ALA A 113 3.25 -15.65 -12.70
CA ALA A 113 2.02 -15.10 -13.27
C ALA A 113 1.54 -13.82 -12.54
N LYS A 114 2.47 -12.94 -12.17
CA LYS A 114 2.19 -11.65 -11.52
C LYS A 114 2.47 -10.47 -12.44
N GLY A 115 2.11 -9.28 -11.96
CA GLY A 115 2.35 -8.01 -12.63
C GLY A 115 3.82 -7.60 -12.62
N ALA A 116 4.05 -6.29 -12.70
CA ALA A 116 5.38 -5.69 -12.62
C ALA A 116 6.11 -6.04 -11.31
N ALA A 117 7.43 -6.14 -11.38
CA ALA A 117 8.27 -6.28 -10.21
C ALA A 117 8.12 -5.08 -9.26
N LEU A 118 8.29 -5.34 -7.96
CA LEU A 118 8.17 -4.35 -6.89
C LEU A 118 9.47 -4.31 -6.08
N PHE A 119 9.82 -3.13 -5.57
CA PHE A 119 10.90 -2.99 -4.61
C PHE A 119 10.58 -3.72 -3.30
N GLY A 120 11.59 -4.29 -2.65
CA GLY A 120 11.51 -4.78 -1.27
C GLY A 120 10.43 -5.80 -0.99
N TYR A 121 9.98 -6.53 -2.01
CA TYR A 121 8.83 -7.43 -1.92
C TYR A 121 9.23 -8.90 -2.15
N SER A 122 8.28 -9.81 -2.01
CA SER A 122 8.53 -11.25 -2.11
C SER A 122 8.89 -11.73 -3.53
N SER A 123 9.31 -13.00 -3.64
CA SER A 123 9.63 -13.63 -4.93
C SER A 123 8.46 -13.67 -5.91
N LEU A 124 7.22 -13.45 -5.45
CA LEU A 124 6.04 -13.26 -6.30
C LEU A 124 6.18 -12.04 -7.23
N TYR A 125 6.94 -11.03 -6.79
CA TYR A 125 7.14 -9.75 -7.48
C TYR A 125 8.63 -9.45 -7.71
N GLY A 126 9.44 -10.50 -7.89
CA GLY A 126 10.79 -10.39 -8.46
C GLY A 126 11.93 -10.31 -7.46
N SER A 127 11.66 -10.22 -6.14
CA SER A 127 12.71 -10.14 -5.09
C SER A 127 13.74 -9.03 -5.35
N VAL A 128 13.29 -7.89 -5.87
CA VAL A 128 14.19 -6.74 -6.07
C VAL A 128 14.46 -6.09 -4.71
N PRO A 129 15.74 -5.85 -4.31
CA PRO A 129 16.04 -5.24 -3.01
C PRO A 129 15.31 -3.93 -2.76
N GLY A 130 14.80 -3.77 -1.54
CA GLY A 130 14.00 -2.63 -1.12
C GLY A 130 14.78 -1.42 -0.61
N GLY A 131 14.04 -0.35 -0.34
CA GLY A 131 14.55 0.96 0.07
C GLY A 131 14.59 1.20 1.58
N GLN A 132 14.33 0.20 2.43
CA GLN A 132 14.66 0.31 3.86
C GLN A 132 16.15 0.01 4.07
N ALA A 133 16.99 0.89 3.54
CA ALA A 133 18.45 0.78 3.49
C ALA A 133 19.09 2.17 3.35
N GLU A 134 20.41 2.27 3.50
CA GLU A 134 21.15 3.54 3.27
C GLU A 134 21.21 3.91 1.77
N TYR A 135 21.22 2.90 0.87
CA TYR A 135 21.20 3.11 -0.58
C TYR A 135 20.22 2.14 -1.25
N LEU A 136 19.65 2.58 -2.37
CA LEU A 136 18.71 1.81 -3.19
C LEU A 136 19.17 1.83 -4.65
N ARG A 137 19.27 0.64 -5.26
CA ARG A 137 19.31 0.54 -6.73
C ARG A 137 17.90 0.68 -7.27
N VAL A 138 17.71 1.59 -8.21
CA VAL A 138 16.43 1.82 -8.89
C VAL A 138 16.55 1.41 -10.35
N PRO A 139 16.02 0.23 -10.75
CA PRO A 139 15.93 -0.14 -12.15
C PRO A 139 14.87 0.68 -12.89
N GLN A 140 15.03 0.80 -14.20
CA GLN A 140 14.13 1.59 -15.05
C GLN A 140 14.04 3.06 -14.61
N ALA A 141 15.18 3.62 -14.18
CA ALA A 141 15.27 4.97 -13.61
C ALA A 141 14.99 6.09 -14.62
N GLN A 142 14.98 5.80 -15.91
CA GLN A 142 14.49 6.73 -16.94
C GLN A 142 12.99 7.04 -16.83
N TYR A 143 12.24 6.28 -16.01
CA TYR A 143 10.80 6.46 -15.86
C TYR A 143 10.31 6.43 -14.41
N GLY A 144 10.89 5.57 -13.57
CA GLY A 144 10.43 5.29 -12.21
C GLY A 144 10.52 6.49 -11.26
N PRO A 145 11.74 6.94 -10.87
CA PRO A 145 11.95 8.09 -9.99
C PRO A 145 11.20 9.33 -10.42
N VAL A 146 10.71 10.07 -9.43
CA VAL A 146 10.08 11.37 -9.63
C VAL A 146 10.91 12.42 -8.92
N VAL A 147 11.45 13.37 -9.69
CA VAL A 147 12.18 14.51 -9.14
C VAL A 147 11.20 15.40 -8.38
N VAL A 148 11.59 15.76 -7.16
CA VAL A 148 10.81 16.63 -6.26
C VAL A 148 11.61 17.91 -5.98
N PRO A 149 10.98 18.98 -5.47
CA PRO A 149 11.70 20.20 -5.12
C PRO A 149 12.91 19.95 -4.23
N GLU A 150 13.99 20.69 -4.48
CA GLU A 150 15.27 20.58 -3.76
C GLU A 150 15.16 20.88 -2.25
N THR A 151 14.10 21.58 -1.84
CA THR A 151 13.89 22.03 -0.47
C THR A 151 12.56 21.52 0.09
N GLY A 152 12.44 21.55 1.41
CA GLY A 152 11.27 21.06 2.15
C GLY A 152 11.49 19.70 2.80
N SER A 153 10.55 19.30 3.64
CA SER A 153 10.56 18.00 4.34
C SER A 153 10.49 16.83 3.35
N ASP A 154 11.10 15.70 3.70
CA ASP A 154 10.95 14.44 2.97
C ASP A 154 9.52 13.93 3.05
N GLU A 155 8.90 13.99 4.23
CA GLU A 155 7.54 13.49 4.45
C GLU A 155 6.49 14.21 3.59
N ARG A 156 6.80 15.42 3.11
CA ARG A 156 5.96 16.13 2.14
C ARG A 156 5.79 15.38 0.81
N TYR A 157 6.81 14.63 0.42
CA TYR A 157 6.86 13.94 -0.89
C TYR A 157 6.99 12.42 -0.76
N LEU A 158 7.47 11.90 0.37
CA LEU A 158 7.72 10.48 0.61
C LEU A 158 6.51 9.63 0.22
N TYR A 159 5.31 10.05 0.61
CA TYR A 159 4.09 9.28 0.37
C TYR A 159 3.66 9.20 -1.11
N LEU A 160 4.31 9.95 -2.01
CA LEU A 160 4.17 9.75 -3.47
C LEU A 160 4.80 8.44 -3.95
N SER A 161 5.59 7.75 -3.13
CA SER A 161 6.12 6.41 -3.45
C SER A 161 5.03 5.34 -3.50
N ASP A 162 3.98 5.48 -2.68
CA ASP A 162 2.90 4.49 -2.51
C ASP A 162 1.62 5.13 -1.94
N VAL A 163 1.63 5.50 -0.65
CA VAL A 163 0.42 5.73 0.15
C VAL A 163 -0.56 6.69 -0.50
N LEU A 164 -0.09 7.86 -0.94
CA LEU A 164 -0.96 8.90 -1.51
C LEU A 164 -1.49 8.49 -2.90
N PRO A 165 -0.68 8.04 -3.87
CA PRO A 165 -1.16 7.50 -5.15
C PRO A 165 -2.10 6.30 -4.99
N THR A 166 -1.85 5.41 -4.04
CA THR A 166 -2.71 4.25 -3.74
C THR A 166 -4.07 4.72 -3.23
N ALA A 167 -4.09 5.64 -2.26
CA ALA A 167 -5.31 6.26 -1.75
C ALA A 167 -6.09 7.04 -2.82
N TRP A 168 -5.39 7.83 -3.63
CA TRP A 168 -5.97 8.59 -4.73
C TRP A 168 -6.62 7.66 -5.75
N GLN A 169 -5.92 6.60 -6.15
CA GLN A 169 -6.45 5.58 -7.04
C GLN A 169 -7.68 4.90 -6.44
N ALA A 170 -7.66 4.58 -5.14
CA ALA A 170 -8.76 3.92 -4.48
C ALA A 170 -10.06 4.74 -4.56
N ALA A 171 -9.98 6.05 -4.32
CA ALA A 171 -11.11 6.97 -4.51
C ALA A 171 -11.49 7.15 -6.00
N ARG A 172 -10.52 7.26 -6.93
CA ARG A 172 -10.79 7.31 -8.38
C ARG A 172 -11.44 6.02 -8.91
N TYR A 173 -11.12 4.88 -8.32
CA TYR A 173 -11.69 3.57 -8.67
C TYR A 173 -13.07 3.37 -8.06
N ALA A 174 -13.31 3.97 -6.90
CA ALA A 174 -14.66 4.10 -6.36
C ALA A 174 -15.53 5.02 -7.22
N ASP A 175 -14.94 5.84 -8.10
CA ASP A 175 -15.67 6.80 -8.93
C ASP A 175 -16.42 7.80 -8.04
N VAL A 176 -15.73 8.30 -7.01
CA VAL A 176 -16.25 9.32 -6.08
C VAL A 176 -16.61 10.59 -6.86
N GLY A 177 -17.79 11.13 -6.57
CA GLY A 177 -18.26 12.41 -7.09
C GLY A 177 -18.96 13.27 -6.05
N GLU A 178 -19.51 14.38 -6.50
CA GLU A 178 -20.33 15.29 -5.69
C GLU A 178 -21.56 14.54 -5.13
N ASP A 179 -22.00 14.92 -3.93
CA ASP A 179 -23.13 14.33 -3.19
C ASP A 179 -22.97 12.85 -2.77
N ASP A 180 -21.81 12.22 -3.02
CA ASP A 180 -21.58 10.83 -2.62
C ASP A 180 -21.29 10.71 -1.11
N ALA A 181 -21.95 9.75 -0.46
CA ALA A 181 -21.53 9.22 0.83
C ALA A 181 -20.53 8.07 0.61
N VAL A 182 -19.27 8.27 1.02
CA VAL A 182 -18.18 7.31 0.85
C VAL A 182 -17.88 6.61 2.17
N VAL A 183 -17.89 5.28 2.18
CA VAL A 183 -17.41 4.48 3.31
C VAL A 183 -15.99 3.99 3.05
N VAL A 184 -15.08 4.25 3.98
CA VAL A 184 -13.71 3.69 3.95
C VAL A 184 -13.58 2.65 5.05
N MET A 185 -13.41 1.39 4.64
CA MET A 185 -13.19 0.26 5.53
C MET A 185 -11.69 0.16 5.84
N GLY A 186 -11.34 0.29 7.12
CA GLY A 186 -9.96 0.34 7.60
C GLY A 186 -9.37 1.74 7.50
N LEU A 187 -8.82 2.24 8.61
CA LEU A 187 -8.24 3.57 8.80
C LEU A 187 -6.76 3.49 9.17
N GLY A 188 -6.03 2.49 8.67
CA GLY A 188 -4.56 2.51 8.64
C GLY A 188 -4.03 3.58 7.68
N PRO A 189 -2.71 3.64 7.39
CA PRO A 189 -2.13 4.69 6.53
C PRO A 189 -2.87 4.91 5.20
N ILE A 190 -3.15 3.82 4.48
CA ILE A 190 -3.91 3.87 3.22
C ILE A 190 -5.34 4.38 3.45
N GLY A 191 -6.00 3.89 4.50
CA GLY A 191 -7.37 4.30 4.85
C GLY A 191 -7.49 5.78 5.20
N GLN A 192 -6.60 6.28 6.05
CA GLN A 192 -6.51 7.71 6.39
C GLN A 192 -6.37 8.55 5.12
N MET A 193 -5.39 8.21 4.29
CA MET A 193 -5.10 8.97 3.08
C MET A 193 -6.21 8.81 2.02
N THR A 194 -6.88 7.67 1.97
CA THR A 194 -8.02 7.40 1.08
C THR A 194 -9.19 8.28 1.43
N ALA A 195 -9.51 8.39 2.72
CA ALA A 195 -10.61 9.22 3.18
C ALA A 195 -10.34 10.72 2.90
N ARG A 196 -9.09 11.18 3.09
CA ARG A 196 -8.67 12.54 2.67
C ARG A 196 -8.74 12.72 1.15
N SER A 197 -8.33 11.71 0.39
CA SER A 197 -8.41 11.71 -1.08
C SER A 197 -9.84 11.74 -1.59
N ALA A 198 -10.78 11.07 -0.93
CA ALA A 198 -12.19 11.09 -1.29
C ALA A 198 -12.79 12.50 -1.13
N LEU A 199 -12.46 13.21 -0.04
CA LEU A 199 -12.86 14.61 0.16
C LEU A 199 -12.31 15.51 -0.95
N GLN A 200 -11.02 15.37 -1.30
CA GLN A 200 -10.40 16.14 -2.39
C GLN A 200 -10.95 15.78 -3.78
N GLN A 201 -11.62 14.63 -3.93
CA GLN A 201 -12.29 14.20 -5.16
C GLN A 201 -13.78 14.55 -5.18
N GLY A 202 -14.29 15.28 -4.16
CA GLY A 202 -15.64 15.84 -4.15
C GLY A 202 -16.67 15.08 -3.33
N ALA A 203 -16.27 14.06 -2.54
CA ALA A 203 -17.19 13.39 -1.64
C ALA A 203 -17.88 14.39 -0.69
N GLU A 204 -19.21 14.33 -0.58
CA GLU A 204 -19.94 15.16 0.37
C GLU A 204 -19.65 14.71 1.81
N ARG A 205 -19.62 13.40 2.01
CA ARG A 205 -19.43 12.78 3.33
C ARG A 205 -18.50 11.58 3.22
N VAL A 206 -17.61 11.46 4.21
CA VAL A 206 -16.74 10.28 4.34
C VAL A 206 -16.94 9.65 5.72
N ILE A 207 -17.30 8.37 5.73
CA ILE A 207 -17.52 7.56 6.91
C ILE A 207 -16.37 6.54 7.03
N GLY A 208 -15.47 6.77 7.97
CA GLY A 208 -14.36 5.88 8.29
C GLY A 208 -14.77 4.77 9.26
N VAL A 209 -14.43 3.52 8.95
CA VAL A 209 -14.79 2.35 9.78
C VAL A 209 -13.51 1.64 10.23
N ASP A 210 -13.26 1.58 11.54
CA ASP A 210 -12.11 0.86 12.13
C ASP A 210 -12.46 0.35 13.54
N LEU A 211 -11.51 -0.30 14.20
CA LEU A 211 -11.57 -0.80 15.58
C LEU A 211 -10.44 -0.24 16.47
N VAL A 212 -9.53 0.56 15.91
CA VAL A 212 -8.39 1.16 16.62
C VAL A 212 -8.70 2.62 16.93
N ASP A 213 -8.68 2.96 18.21
CA ASP A 213 -9.12 4.26 18.73
C ASP A 213 -8.34 5.43 18.11
N GLU A 214 -7.02 5.35 18.03
CA GLU A 214 -6.17 6.43 17.52
C GLU A 214 -6.39 6.66 16.01
N ARG A 215 -6.74 5.60 15.26
CA ARG A 215 -7.09 5.70 13.84
C ARG A 215 -8.43 6.41 13.66
N LEU A 216 -9.42 6.09 14.49
CA LEU A 216 -10.71 6.78 14.49
C LEU A 216 -10.53 8.25 14.88
N VAL A 217 -9.74 8.55 15.90
CA VAL A 217 -9.44 9.93 16.33
C VAL A 217 -8.76 10.74 15.22
N MET A 218 -7.74 10.17 14.56
CA MET A 218 -7.07 10.85 13.43
C MET A 218 -8.04 11.12 12.28
N ALA A 219 -8.90 10.17 11.93
CA ALA A 219 -9.88 10.32 10.86
C ALA A 219 -10.89 11.44 11.19
N ALA A 220 -11.42 11.45 12.41
CA ALA A 220 -12.35 12.48 12.88
C ALA A 220 -11.73 13.89 12.85
N ALA A 221 -10.44 14.01 13.19
CA ALA A 221 -9.71 15.28 13.11
C ALA A 221 -9.60 15.84 11.68
N HIS A 222 -9.76 14.99 10.66
CA HIS A 222 -9.77 15.37 9.24
C HIS A 222 -11.19 15.51 8.66
N GLY A 223 -12.21 15.65 9.52
CA GLY A 223 -13.59 15.92 9.11
C GLY A 223 -14.40 14.69 8.70
N MET A 224 -13.89 13.49 8.97
CA MET A 224 -14.61 12.24 8.68
C MET A 224 -15.57 11.90 9.82
N GLU A 225 -16.73 11.35 9.48
CA GLU A 225 -17.56 10.62 10.43
C GLU A 225 -16.90 9.27 10.70
N THR A 226 -16.94 8.77 11.93
CA THR A 226 -16.24 7.53 12.30
C THR A 226 -17.14 6.53 12.98
N VAL A 227 -17.05 5.26 12.58
CA VAL A 227 -17.76 4.14 13.18
C VAL A 227 -16.77 3.16 13.77
N ASP A 228 -16.88 2.95 15.09
CA ASP A 228 -16.17 1.89 15.79
C ASP A 228 -16.95 0.57 15.70
N VAL A 229 -16.41 -0.40 14.93
CA VAL A 229 -17.04 -1.71 14.73
C VAL A 229 -17.21 -2.53 16.00
N ARG A 230 -16.52 -2.18 17.10
CA ARG A 230 -16.65 -2.84 18.41
C ARG A 230 -17.92 -2.40 19.15
N THR A 231 -18.50 -1.27 18.75
CA THR A 231 -19.62 -0.63 19.45
C THR A 231 -20.96 -0.76 18.73
N VAL A 232 -20.95 -1.32 17.52
CA VAL A 232 -22.15 -1.52 16.70
C VAL A 232 -22.44 -3.00 16.53
N ASP A 233 -23.71 -3.38 16.66
CA ASP A 233 -24.14 -4.77 16.51
C ASP A 233 -24.19 -5.18 15.03
N ASP A 234 -24.69 -4.29 14.16
CA ASP A 234 -24.82 -4.51 12.72
C ASP A 234 -24.32 -3.29 11.94
N LEU A 235 -23.13 -3.42 11.35
CA LEU A 235 -22.52 -2.38 10.53
C LEU A 235 -23.37 -1.99 9.32
N PRO A 236 -23.96 -2.93 8.53
CA PRO A 236 -24.85 -2.60 7.43
C PRO A 236 -26.03 -1.70 7.82
N SER A 237 -26.74 -2.04 8.90
CA SER A 237 -27.86 -1.21 9.39
C SER A 237 -27.38 0.15 9.87
N THR A 238 -26.24 0.20 10.56
CA THR A 238 -25.64 1.48 11.00
C THR A 238 -25.33 2.39 9.82
N ILE A 239 -24.65 1.88 8.78
CA ILE A 239 -24.35 2.67 7.58
C ILE A 239 -25.63 3.05 6.84
N ALA A 240 -26.61 2.15 6.75
CA ALA A 240 -27.89 2.46 6.14
C ALA A 240 -28.58 3.62 6.88
N GLU A 241 -28.64 3.60 8.20
CA GLU A 241 -29.19 4.70 9.02
C GLU A 241 -28.46 6.04 8.78
N MET A 242 -27.13 6.00 8.67
CA MET A 242 -26.32 7.19 8.33
C MET A 242 -26.52 7.70 6.90
N THR A 243 -27.14 6.90 6.02
CA THR A 243 -27.30 7.16 4.58
C THR A 243 -28.76 7.05 4.12
N ASP A 244 -29.70 7.46 4.99
CA ASP A 244 -31.15 7.49 4.75
C ASP A 244 -31.75 6.14 4.28
N GLY A 245 -31.23 5.05 4.80
CA GLY A 245 -31.63 3.68 4.49
C GLY A 245 -31.13 3.13 3.15
N ARG A 246 -30.32 3.88 2.38
CA ARG A 246 -29.86 3.46 1.04
C ARG A 246 -28.62 2.56 1.09
N GLY A 247 -27.73 2.80 2.04
CA GLY A 247 -26.33 2.35 1.98
C GLY A 247 -25.43 3.40 1.32
N ALA A 248 -24.13 3.21 1.43
CA ALA A 248 -23.13 4.14 0.90
C ALA A 248 -23.08 4.11 -0.63
N ASP A 249 -22.96 5.28 -1.27
CA ASP A 249 -22.77 5.38 -2.72
C ASP A 249 -21.53 4.60 -3.14
N ARG A 250 -20.43 4.87 -2.43
CA ARG A 250 -19.10 4.33 -2.70
C ARG A 250 -18.55 3.65 -1.46
N VAL A 251 -17.88 2.52 -1.65
CA VAL A 251 -17.20 1.82 -0.56
C VAL A 251 -15.78 1.50 -0.98
N ILE A 252 -14.82 1.79 -0.12
CA ILE A 252 -13.41 1.54 -0.37
C ILE A 252 -12.88 0.59 0.71
N ASP A 253 -12.35 -0.54 0.26
CA ASP A 253 -11.65 -1.49 1.13
C ASP A 253 -10.16 -1.15 1.18
N ALA A 254 -9.72 -0.66 2.34
CA ALA A 254 -8.33 -0.40 2.67
C ALA A 254 -7.79 -1.36 3.75
N VAL A 255 -8.40 -2.55 3.91
CA VAL A 255 -7.97 -3.59 4.86
C VAL A 255 -7.28 -4.76 4.14
N GLY A 256 -7.97 -5.41 3.19
CA GLY A 256 -7.46 -6.63 2.54
C GLY A 256 -7.39 -7.86 3.46
N MET A 257 -6.43 -8.75 3.19
CA MET A 257 -6.34 -10.10 3.77
C MET A 257 -6.13 -10.17 5.30
N GLU A 258 -5.79 -9.04 5.95
CA GLU A 258 -5.56 -8.96 7.40
C GLU A 258 -6.83 -8.60 8.21
N ALA A 259 -8.02 -8.72 7.63
CA ALA A 259 -9.26 -8.45 8.34
C ALA A 259 -9.35 -9.20 9.69
N HIS A 260 -9.60 -8.50 10.79
CA HIS A 260 -9.70 -9.12 12.11
C HIS A 260 -10.90 -10.06 12.19
N GLY A 261 -10.71 -11.28 12.73
CA GLY A 261 -11.84 -12.14 13.13
C GLY A 261 -12.00 -13.52 12.48
N ASN A 262 -10.93 -14.22 12.08
CA ASN A 262 -11.05 -15.67 11.82
C ASN A 262 -9.90 -16.49 12.46
N PRO A 263 -10.08 -17.00 13.70
CA PRO A 263 -9.11 -17.84 14.40
C PRO A 263 -8.76 -19.15 13.67
N VAL A 264 -9.61 -19.60 12.74
CA VAL A 264 -9.36 -20.79 11.93
C VAL A 264 -8.38 -20.46 10.79
N ALA A 265 -8.54 -19.30 10.14
CA ALA A 265 -7.58 -18.83 9.13
C ALA A 265 -6.19 -18.59 9.75
N GLU A 266 -6.12 -18.04 10.97
CA GLU A 266 -4.86 -17.88 11.72
C GLU A 266 -4.16 -19.21 11.98
N ARG A 267 -4.91 -20.24 12.39
CA ARG A 267 -4.35 -21.57 12.62
C ARG A 267 -3.94 -22.27 11.33
N VAL A 268 -4.67 -22.07 10.24
CA VAL A 268 -4.31 -22.64 8.92
C VAL A 268 -3.06 -21.96 8.37
N ILE A 269 -3.01 -20.62 8.35
CA ILE A 269 -1.84 -19.85 7.92
C ILE A 269 -0.62 -20.19 8.79
N GLY A 270 -0.78 -20.19 10.12
CA GLY A 270 0.27 -20.58 11.06
C GLY A 270 0.71 -22.05 10.98
N ALA A 271 -0.14 -22.95 10.48
CA ALA A 271 0.23 -24.33 10.19
C ALA A 271 0.99 -24.45 8.86
N THR A 272 0.59 -23.69 7.83
CA THR A 272 1.27 -23.68 6.52
C THR A 272 2.67 -23.06 6.58
N SER A 273 2.90 -22.08 7.46
CA SER A 273 4.23 -21.47 7.66
C SER A 273 5.26 -22.41 8.29
N ARG A 274 4.82 -23.53 8.89
CA ARG A 274 5.69 -24.60 9.41
C ARG A 274 5.98 -25.72 8.40
N MET A 275 5.35 -25.68 7.22
CA MET A 275 5.58 -26.66 6.16
C MET A 275 6.84 -26.30 5.35
N PRO A 276 7.46 -27.28 4.66
CA PRO A 276 8.48 -26.96 3.66
C PRO A 276 7.92 -25.99 2.62
N LYS A 277 8.68 -24.94 2.27
CA LYS A 277 8.23 -23.84 1.38
C LYS A 277 7.48 -24.30 0.12
N PRO A 278 7.92 -25.33 -0.64
CA PRO A 278 7.18 -25.77 -1.82
C PRO A 278 5.78 -26.29 -1.52
N LEU A 279 5.58 -26.95 -0.39
CA LEU A 279 4.27 -27.44 0.04
C LEU A 279 3.39 -26.28 0.53
N ALA A 280 3.96 -25.34 1.28
CA ALA A 280 3.25 -24.14 1.75
C ALA A 280 2.73 -23.30 0.56
N ARG A 281 3.59 -23.05 -0.45
CA ARG A 281 3.20 -22.32 -1.67
C ARG A 281 2.06 -23.00 -2.41
N LYS A 282 2.16 -24.31 -2.65
CA LYS A 282 1.11 -25.09 -3.31
C LYS A 282 -0.21 -25.07 -2.54
N ALA A 283 -0.16 -25.10 -1.21
CA ALA A 283 -1.35 -25.02 -0.38
C ALA A 283 -2.03 -23.64 -0.49
N ILE A 284 -1.26 -22.55 -0.46
CA ILE A 284 -1.76 -21.18 -0.65
C ILE A 284 -2.39 -21.03 -2.05
N GLU A 285 -1.72 -21.49 -3.10
CA GLU A 285 -2.22 -21.37 -4.49
C GLU A 285 -3.49 -22.17 -4.76
N THR A 286 -3.70 -23.29 -4.05
CA THR A 286 -4.83 -24.21 -4.31
C THR A 286 -5.99 -24.01 -3.35
N PHE A 287 -5.71 -23.66 -2.09
CA PHE A 287 -6.68 -23.61 -1.00
C PHE A 287 -6.59 -22.33 -0.17
N GLY A 288 -5.80 -21.35 -0.61
CA GLY A 288 -5.72 -20.04 0.04
C GLY A 288 -7.09 -19.36 0.00
N ILE A 289 -7.65 -19.17 1.19
CA ILE A 289 -8.88 -18.41 1.42
C ILE A 289 -8.49 -17.23 2.31
N ASP A 290 -8.74 -16.03 1.82
CA ASP A 290 -8.50 -14.79 2.56
C ASP A 290 -9.54 -14.59 3.67
N ARG A 291 -9.29 -13.61 4.53
CA ARG A 291 -10.27 -13.17 5.52
C ARG A 291 -11.30 -12.24 4.86
N LEU A 292 -12.33 -12.83 4.26
CA LEU A 292 -13.31 -12.12 3.43
C LEU A 292 -14.35 -11.27 4.18
N LYS A 293 -14.30 -11.20 5.50
CA LYS A 293 -15.31 -10.51 6.31
C LYS A 293 -15.49 -9.06 5.86
N VAL A 294 -14.40 -8.30 5.75
CA VAL A 294 -14.45 -6.88 5.35
C VAL A 294 -14.92 -6.75 3.90
N LEU A 295 -14.44 -7.60 3.00
CA LEU A 295 -14.90 -7.62 1.61
C LEU A 295 -16.42 -7.83 1.51
N HIS A 296 -16.95 -8.81 2.23
CA HIS A 296 -18.38 -9.08 2.24
C HIS A 296 -19.17 -7.94 2.88
N GLN A 297 -18.65 -7.35 3.95
CA GLN A 297 -19.23 -6.15 4.55
C GLN A 297 -19.25 -4.97 3.56
N CYS A 298 -18.24 -4.79 2.71
CA CYS A 298 -18.26 -3.78 1.65
C CYS A 298 -19.46 -3.97 0.72
N PHE A 299 -19.75 -5.22 0.32
CA PHE A 299 -20.93 -5.53 -0.49
C PHE A 299 -22.24 -5.41 0.28
N ASP A 300 -22.23 -5.47 1.61
CA ASP A 300 -23.41 -5.26 2.44
C ASP A 300 -23.74 -3.78 2.57
N VAL A 301 -22.73 -2.95 2.84
CA VAL A 301 -22.91 -1.51 3.11
C VAL A 301 -23.08 -0.66 1.85
N VAL A 302 -22.55 -1.08 0.70
CA VAL A 302 -22.72 -0.34 -0.56
C VAL A 302 -24.20 -0.30 -0.96
N ARG A 303 -24.72 0.80 -1.49
CA ARG A 303 -26.09 0.82 -1.98
C ARG A 303 -26.25 0.01 -3.27
N ARG A 304 -27.50 -0.19 -3.69
CA ARG A 304 -27.81 -0.69 -5.03
C ARG A 304 -27.27 0.28 -6.09
N GLY A 305 -26.62 -0.27 -7.12
CA GLY A 305 -25.94 0.48 -8.19
C GLY A 305 -24.70 1.26 -7.74
N GLY A 306 -24.17 0.97 -6.54
CA GLY A 306 -22.96 1.63 -6.02
C GLY A 306 -21.67 0.96 -6.50
N THR A 307 -20.54 1.55 -6.10
CA THR A 307 -19.20 1.08 -6.50
C THR A 307 -18.39 0.65 -5.29
N VAL A 308 -17.71 -0.48 -5.41
CA VAL A 308 -16.74 -0.97 -4.43
C VAL A 308 -15.34 -0.91 -5.05
N SER A 309 -14.44 -0.20 -4.38
CA SER A 309 -13.02 -0.12 -4.75
C SER A 309 -12.19 -0.95 -3.78
N LEU A 310 -11.42 -1.90 -4.28
CA LEU A 310 -10.56 -2.74 -3.46
C LEU A 310 -9.10 -2.29 -3.60
N SER A 311 -8.62 -1.60 -2.57
CA SER A 311 -7.21 -1.20 -2.44
C SER A 311 -6.42 -2.14 -1.52
N GLY A 312 -7.10 -2.82 -0.59
CA GLY A 312 -6.51 -3.85 0.25
C GLY A 312 -5.96 -5.02 -0.57
N VAL A 313 -4.86 -5.63 -0.10
CA VAL A 313 -4.22 -6.74 -0.80
C VAL A 313 -4.98 -8.05 -0.53
N TYR A 314 -5.31 -8.78 -1.59
CA TYR A 314 -5.90 -10.11 -1.57
C TYR A 314 -4.92 -11.11 -2.23
N GLY A 315 -4.82 -12.31 -1.66
CA GLY A 315 -3.91 -13.38 -2.09
C GLY A 315 -4.60 -14.73 -2.25
N GLY A 316 -5.85 -14.86 -1.80
CA GLY A 316 -6.67 -16.05 -1.91
C GLY A 316 -7.03 -16.35 -3.36
N MET A 317 -6.88 -17.61 -3.75
CA MET A 317 -7.19 -18.08 -5.10
C MET A 317 -8.54 -18.80 -5.17
N ALA A 318 -9.15 -19.09 -4.02
CA ALA A 318 -10.39 -19.88 -3.90
C ALA A 318 -11.48 -19.15 -3.09
N ASP A 319 -11.46 -17.82 -3.08
CA ASP A 319 -12.32 -16.99 -2.25
C ASP A 319 -13.80 -17.06 -2.66
N PRO A 320 -14.72 -17.47 -1.75
CA PRO A 320 -16.15 -17.48 -2.07
C PRO A 320 -16.72 -16.06 -2.15
N MET A 321 -17.26 -15.74 -3.32
CA MET A 321 -17.87 -14.45 -3.61
C MET A 321 -19.41 -14.51 -3.56
N PRO A 322 -20.09 -13.53 -2.94
CA PRO A 322 -21.55 -13.51 -2.82
C PRO A 322 -22.19 -13.01 -4.13
N LEU A 323 -21.97 -13.71 -5.24
CA LEU A 323 -22.35 -13.27 -6.59
C LEU A 323 -23.84 -12.96 -6.73
N MET A 324 -24.73 -13.72 -6.07
CA MET A 324 -26.16 -13.43 -6.06
C MET A 324 -26.45 -12.01 -5.54
N LYS A 325 -25.81 -11.63 -4.43
CA LYS A 325 -25.96 -10.30 -3.81
C LYS A 325 -25.34 -9.21 -4.67
N MET A 326 -24.11 -9.44 -5.16
CA MET A 326 -23.40 -8.47 -6.01
C MET A 326 -24.20 -8.18 -7.30
N PHE A 327 -24.70 -9.24 -7.94
CA PHE A 327 -25.52 -9.15 -9.14
C PHE A 327 -26.86 -8.48 -8.88
N ASP A 328 -27.58 -8.87 -7.82
CA ASP A 328 -28.87 -8.27 -7.45
C ASP A 328 -28.74 -6.78 -7.12
N LYS A 329 -27.66 -6.38 -6.46
CA LYS A 329 -27.36 -4.98 -6.14
C LYS A 329 -26.76 -4.21 -7.32
N GLN A 330 -26.43 -4.85 -8.44
CA GLN A 330 -25.75 -4.24 -9.59
C GLN A 330 -24.47 -3.48 -9.19
N VAL A 331 -23.64 -4.12 -8.35
CA VAL A 331 -22.42 -3.50 -7.84
C VAL A 331 -21.34 -3.45 -8.92
N THR A 332 -20.71 -2.28 -9.07
CA THR A 332 -19.46 -2.15 -9.83
C THR A 332 -18.28 -2.41 -8.90
N VAL A 333 -17.31 -3.22 -9.34
CA VAL A 333 -16.09 -3.47 -8.56
C VAL A 333 -14.85 -3.10 -9.37
N ARG A 334 -13.96 -2.31 -8.78
CA ARG A 334 -12.63 -1.99 -9.34
C ARG A 334 -11.55 -2.30 -8.30
N MET A 335 -10.42 -2.84 -8.74
CA MET A 335 -9.38 -3.34 -7.84
C MET A 335 -8.02 -3.36 -8.52
N GLY A 336 -6.98 -3.53 -7.71
CA GLY A 336 -5.62 -3.81 -8.19
C GLY A 336 -4.59 -2.95 -7.48
N GLN A 337 -3.31 -3.28 -7.70
CA GLN A 337 -2.22 -2.45 -7.22
C GLN A 337 -2.30 -1.04 -7.80
N ALA A 338 -1.80 -0.07 -7.03
CA ALA A 338 -1.71 1.29 -7.52
C ALA A 338 -0.78 1.39 -8.72
N ASN A 339 -1.20 2.18 -9.69
CA ASN A 339 -0.42 2.54 -10.86
C ASN A 339 0.24 3.89 -10.58
N VAL A 340 1.23 3.93 -9.68
CA VAL A 340 1.68 5.18 -9.04
C VAL A 340 1.96 6.30 -10.04
N ARG A 341 2.80 6.04 -11.06
CA ARG A 341 3.16 7.04 -12.09
C ARG A 341 1.98 7.55 -12.92
N ARG A 342 0.81 6.90 -12.89
CA ARG A 342 -0.42 7.41 -13.52
C ARG A 342 -0.92 8.69 -12.82
N TRP A 343 -0.70 8.79 -11.52
CA TRP A 343 -1.26 9.84 -10.67
C TRP A 343 -0.21 10.85 -10.21
N THR A 344 1.07 10.55 -10.40
CA THR A 344 2.15 11.33 -9.78
C THR A 344 2.17 12.78 -10.21
N ASP A 345 1.96 13.11 -11.49
CA ASP A 345 2.09 14.51 -11.94
C ASP A 345 1.01 15.40 -11.28
N GLU A 346 -0.25 14.92 -11.22
CA GLU A 346 -1.35 15.59 -10.51
C GLU A 346 -1.06 15.72 -9.02
N LEU A 347 -0.65 14.62 -8.38
CA LEU A 347 -0.42 14.60 -6.93
C LEU A 347 0.80 15.42 -6.53
N LEU A 348 1.87 15.41 -7.32
CA LEU A 348 3.06 16.23 -7.10
C LEU A 348 2.70 17.71 -7.16
N GLU A 349 1.88 18.13 -8.13
CA GLU A 349 1.39 19.51 -8.18
C GLU A 349 0.61 19.86 -6.90
N MET A 350 -0.31 18.99 -6.47
CA MET A 350 -1.12 19.22 -5.27
C MET A 350 -0.28 19.32 -4.00
N VAL A 351 0.64 18.39 -3.76
CA VAL A 351 1.51 18.43 -2.57
C VAL A 351 2.57 19.53 -2.67
N SER A 352 2.89 20.05 -3.86
CA SER A 352 3.85 21.17 -3.97
C SER A 352 3.23 22.54 -3.68
N ARG A 353 1.91 22.63 -3.49
CA ARG A 353 1.24 23.86 -3.08
C ARG A 353 1.59 24.20 -1.63
N GLU A 354 1.51 25.48 -1.27
CA GLU A 354 1.76 25.94 0.10
C GLU A 354 0.78 25.31 1.11
N GLU A 355 -0.49 25.17 0.71
CA GLU A 355 -1.52 24.48 1.50
C GLU A 355 -1.36 22.95 1.38
N ASP A 356 -1.23 22.25 2.52
CA ASP A 356 -1.30 20.79 2.58
C ASP A 356 -2.74 20.29 2.62
N VAL A 357 -3.39 20.20 1.46
CA VAL A 357 -4.78 19.75 1.38
C VAL A 357 -4.98 18.30 1.84
N PHE A 358 -3.91 17.53 1.98
CA PHE A 358 -3.92 16.14 2.43
C PHE A 358 -3.34 15.96 3.84
N ASP A 359 -2.76 16.99 4.46
CA ASP A 359 -1.96 16.90 5.68
C ASP A 359 -0.99 15.70 5.66
N VAL A 360 -0.19 15.59 4.59
CA VAL A 360 0.70 14.43 4.40
C VAL A 360 1.76 14.35 5.51
N GLU A 361 2.29 15.49 5.96
CA GLU A 361 3.30 15.55 7.02
C GLU A 361 2.72 15.16 8.39
N GLY A 362 1.41 15.34 8.59
CA GLY A 362 0.68 14.87 9.77
C GLY A 362 0.41 13.37 9.83
N LEU A 363 0.72 12.61 8.76
CA LEU A 363 0.47 11.17 8.73
C LEU A 363 1.45 10.38 9.61
N ALA A 364 2.72 10.75 9.66
CA ALA A 364 3.74 10.01 10.41
C ALA A 364 3.56 10.18 11.92
N THR A 365 3.24 9.08 12.59
CA THR A 365 3.14 9.03 14.06
C THR A 365 4.48 8.72 14.73
N HIS A 366 5.36 8.00 14.03
CA HIS A 366 6.64 7.54 14.56
C HIS A 366 7.75 7.85 13.55
N ARG A 367 8.85 8.42 14.05
CA ARG A 367 10.05 8.75 13.29
C ARG A 367 11.23 8.16 14.06
N VAL A 368 11.89 7.16 13.48
CA VAL A 368 12.96 6.41 14.15
C VAL A 368 14.13 6.18 13.21
N PRO A 369 15.37 5.99 13.71
CA PRO A 369 16.48 5.61 12.85
C PRO A 369 16.28 4.21 12.26
N LEU A 370 16.90 3.92 11.12
CA LEU A 370 16.84 2.62 10.45
C LEU A 370 17.26 1.45 11.36
N ALA A 371 18.20 1.71 12.27
CA ALA A 371 18.64 0.73 13.28
C ALA A 371 17.50 0.18 14.16
N ASP A 372 16.45 0.98 14.37
CA ASP A 372 15.30 0.63 15.22
C ASP A 372 14.13 0.02 14.44
N ALA A 373 14.29 -0.18 13.12
CA ALA A 373 13.24 -0.73 12.28
C ALA A 373 12.64 -2.04 12.80
N PRO A 374 13.40 -3.04 13.30
CA PRO A 374 12.81 -4.28 13.83
C PRO A 374 11.81 -4.04 14.98
N GLU A 375 12.08 -3.08 15.87
CA GLU A 375 11.14 -2.70 16.92
C GLU A 375 9.95 -1.95 16.34
N ALA A 376 10.18 -1.01 15.45
CA ALA A 376 9.11 -0.24 14.83
C ALA A 376 8.11 -1.12 14.04
N TYR A 377 8.59 -2.19 13.41
CA TYR A 377 7.75 -3.23 12.79
C TYR A 377 6.84 -3.92 13.81
N ARG A 378 7.36 -4.25 15.00
CA ARG A 378 6.56 -4.83 16.09
C ARG A 378 5.52 -3.84 16.59
N THR A 379 5.91 -2.61 16.88
CA THR A 379 5.01 -1.53 17.32
C THR A 379 3.89 -1.30 16.31
N PHE A 380 4.22 -1.26 15.02
CA PHE A 380 3.24 -1.06 13.94
C PHE A 380 2.28 -2.24 13.79
N ARG A 381 2.79 -3.48 13.82
CA ARG A 381 1.97 -4.71 13.78
C ARG A 381 1.00 -4.77 14.95
N ASP A 382 1.50 -4.51 16.16
CA ASP A 382 0.74 -4.64 17.40
C ASP A 382 -0.18 -3.44 17.65
N LYS A 383 -0.09 -2.41 16.78
CA LYS A 383 -0.83 -1.14 16.89
C LYS A 383 -0.61 -0.50 18.26
N ALA A 384 0.60 -0.66 18.79
CA ALA A 384 0.98 -0.16 20.10
C ALA A 384 1.35 1.33 19.99
N ASP A 385 1.29 2.02 21.13
CA ASP A 385 1.77 3.41 21.26
C ASP A 385 1.14 4.40 20.26
N GLY A 386 -0.11 4.15 19.84
CA GLY A 386 -0.79 4.98 18.84
C GLY A 386 -0.15 4.94 17.45
N CYS A 387 0.60 3.88 17.12
CA CYS A 387 1.30 3.76 15.85
C CYS A 387 0.34 3.59 14.66
N ILE A 388 0.37 4.57 13.75
CA ILE A 388 -0.37 4.55 12.48
C ILE A 388 0.59 4.46 11.31
N LYS A 389 1.61 5.31 11.26
CA LYS A 389 2.64 5.31 10.20
C LYS A 389 4.01 5.55 10.79
N VAL A 390 4.99 4.77 10.31
CA VAL A 390 6.39 4.86 10.69
C VAL A 390 7.19 5.38 9.49
N VAL A 391 8.05 6.36 9.75
CA VAL A 391 9.11 6.80 8.84
C VAL A 391 10.45 6.49 9.49
N LEU A 392 11.35 5.90 8.70
CA LEU A 392 12.69 5.51 9.05
C LEU A 392 13.68 6.50 8.41
N THR A 393 14.68 6.91 9.19
CA THR A 393 15.84 7.67 8.69
C THR A 393 17.05 6.74 8.63
N PRO A 394 17.53 6.38 7.42
CA PRO A 394 18.73 5.57 7.20
C PRO A 394 20.00 6.03 7.90
#